data_AF-A0A1F8NP40-F1
#
_entry.id   AF-A0A1F8NP40-F1
#
_cell.length_a   1.000
_cell.length_b   1.000
_cell.length_c   1.000
_cell.angle_alpha   90.00
_cell.angle_beta   90.00
_cell.angle_gamma   90.00
#
_symmetry.space_group_name_H-M   'P 1'
#
loop_
_entity.id
_entity.type
_entity.pdbx_description
1 polymer ?
#
loop_
_entity_poly.entity_id
_entity_poly.type
_entity_poly.pdbx_seq_one_letter_code
_entity_poly.pdbx_strand_id
1 'polypeptide(L)'
;MLQIVQVIAALATIVTGLVSLFWPRAVQGFTGLRAEGGRGITEIRAVLGGFFVALGAAPLALGADAYRMLGIAYLAVAAVRAVSIFVDRSGVQSNWISLAVEVLLGAVLVL
;
A
#
# COMPACT_ATOMS: atom_id res chain seq x y z
N MET A 1 16.49 2.49 16.37
CA MET A 1 16.66 2.62 14.90
C MET A 1 15.52 1.96 14.15
N LEU A 2 15.17 0.69 14.43
CA LEU A 2 14.06 -0.02 13.78
C LEU A 2 12.72 0.74 13.83
N GLN A 3 12.33 1.24 15.01
CA GLN A 3 11.11 2.04 15.18
C GLN A 3 11.05 3.28 14.27
N ILE A 4 12.18 3.93 13.99
CA ILE A 4 12.22 5.09 13.08
C ILE A 4 11.86 4.64 11.67
N VAL A 5 12.38 3.49 11.23
CA VAL A 5 12.06 2.93 9.91
C VAL A 5 10.59 2.53 9.81
N GLN A 6 10.02 1.98 10.88
CA GLN A 6 8.58 1.66 10.96
C GLN A 6 7.70 2.91 10.86
N VAL A 7 8.08 3.98 11.57
CA VAL A 7 7.41 5.28 11.45
C VAL A 7 7.49 5.81 10.03
N ILE A 8 8.66 5.75 9.38
CA ILE A 8 8.82 6.18 7.99
C ILE A 8 7.94 5.35 7.05
N ALA A 9 7.86 4.03 7.24
CA ALA A 9 7.00 3.13 6.46
C ALA A 9 5.51 3.47 6.61
N ALA A 10 5.08 3.73 7.85
CA ALA A 10 3.72 4.18 8.15
C ALA A 10 3.40 5.54 7.49
N LEU A 11 4.31 6.50 7.58
CA LEU A 11 4.17 7.81 6.92
C LEU A 11 4.14 7.70 5.40
N ALA A 12 4.98 6.83 4.81
CA ALA A 12 4.93 6.57 3.36
C ALA A 12 3.58 6.00 2.95
N THR A 13 3.02 5.07 3.72
CA THR A 13 1.68 4.50 3.52
C THR A 13 0.59 5.58 3.57
N ILE A 14 0.68 6.50 4.56
CA ILE A 14 -0.22 7.65 4.65
C ILE A 14 -0.10 8.53 3.40
N VAL A 15 1.12 8.87 2.96
CA VAL A 15 1.33 9.71 1.78
C VAL A 15 0.73 9.07 0.53
N THR A 16 0.92 7.77 0.31
CA THR A 16 0.26 7.03 -0.79
C THR A 16 -1.26 7.14 -0.70
N GLY A 17 -1.81 7.02 0.51
CA GLY A 17 -3.24 7.22 0.76
C GLY A 17 -3.71 8.65 0.45
N LEU A 18 -3.01 9.67 0.93
CA LEU A 18 -3.36 11.07 0.67
C LEU A 18 -3.29 11.40 -0.82
N VAL A 19 -2.27 10.89 -1.53
CA VAL A 19 -2.17 11.06 -2.99
C VAL A 19 -3.37 10.44 -3.71
N SER A 20 -3.77 9.23 -3.33
CA SER A 20 -4.94 8.56 -3.91
C SER A 20 -6.27 9.26 -3.57
N LEU A 21 -6.36 9.86 -2.37
CA LEU A 21 -7.54 10.57 -1.90
C LEU A 21 -7.75 11.89 -2.66
N PHE A 22 -6.71 12.72 -2.75
CA PHE A 22 -6.80 14.06 -3.35
C PHE A 22 -6.57 14.07 -4.86
N TRP A 23 -5.71 13.19 -5.38
CA TRP A 23 -5.38 13.07 -6.80
C TRP A 23 -5.61 11.64 -7.35
N PRO A 24 -6.86 11.13 -7.34
CA PRO A 24 -7.17 9.74 -7.69
C PRO A 24 -6.81 9.33 -9.12
N ARG A 25 -6.61 10.28 -10.03
CA ARG A 25 -6.17 9.99 -11.41
C ARG A 25 -4.66 9.80 -11.53
N ALA A 26 -3.87 10.34 -10.60
CA ALA A 26 -2.41 10.23 -10.63
C ALA A 26 -1.92 8.80 -10.39
N VAL A 27 -2.66 8.02 -9.60
CA VAL A 27 -2.28 6.64 -9.23
C VAL A 27 -2.62 5.59 -10.29
N GLN A 28 -3.41 5.94 -11.31
CA GLN A 28 -3.81 5.02 -12.38
C GLN A 28 -2.63 4.54 -13.22
N GLY A 29 -1.64 5.42 -13.47
CA GLY A 29 -0.45 5.08 -14.25
C GLY A 29 0.45 4.03 -13.58
N PHE A 30 0.48 4.01 -12.25
CA PHE A 30 1.29 3.05 -11.50
C PHE A 30 0.54 1.73 -11.24
N THR A 31 -0.74 1.83 -10.87
CA THR A 31 -1.58 0.68 -10.50
C THR A 31 -2.18 -0.07 -11.69
N GLY A 32 -2.27 0.57 -12.86
CA GLY A 32 -3.01 0.04 -14.01
C GLY A 32 -4.53 0.11 -13.87
N LEU A 33 -5.05 0.57 -12.72
CA LEU A 33 -6.49 0.73 -12.49
C LEU A 33 -7.01 1.94 -13.25
N ARG A 34 -8.05 1.76 -14.07
CA ARG A 34 -8.76 2.85 -14.74
C ARG A 34 -10.06 3.15 -14.00
N ALA A 35 -10.22 4.39 -13.54
CA ALA A 35 -11.43 4.80 -12.85
C ALA A 35 -12.49 5.28 -13.86
N GLU A 36 -13.54 4.48 -14.05
CA GLU A 36 -14.66 4.84 -14.91
C GLU A 36 -15.67 5.71 -14.16
N GLY A 37 -15.89 6.93 -14.65
CA GLY A 37 -16.85 7.88 -14.09
C GLY A 37 -16.63 8.25 -12.62
N GLY A 38 -17.68 8.77 -11.98
CA GLY A 38 -17.63 9.17 -10.57
C GLY A 38 -17.46 7.99 -9.61
N ARG A 39 -18.07 6.83 -9.91
CA ARG A 39 -18.02 5.65 -9.05
C ARG A 39 -16.61 5.09 -8.92
N GLY A 40 -15.87 4.94 -10.02
CA GLY A 40 -14.48 4.47 -9.98
C GLY A 40 -13.56 5.42 -9.22
N ILE A 41 -13.77 6.74 -9.35
CA ILE A 41 -13.04 7.74 -8.57
C ILE A 41 -13.30 7.58 -7.06
N THR A 42 -14.53 7.31 -6.67
CA THR A 42 -14.87 7.05 -5.26
C THR A 42 -14.18 5.80 -4.73
N GLU A 43 -14.07 4.73 -5.50
CA GLU A 43 -13.36 3.51 -5.09
C GLU A 43 -11.86 3.77 -4.86
N ILE A 44 -11.21 4.54 -5.74
CA ILE A 44 -9.81 4.95 -5.52
C ILE A 44 -9.69 5.77 -4.23
N ARG A 45 -10.57 6.75 -4.02
CA ARG A 45 -10.54 7.59 -2.81
C ARG A 45 -10.80 6.82 -1.53
N ALA A 46 -11.70 5.85 -1.55
CA ALA A 46 -12.06 5.07 -0.37
C ALA A 46 -10.99 4.02 -0.05
N VAL A 47 -10.66 3.16 -1.02
CA VAL A 47 -9.81 1.98 -0.79
C VAL A 47 -8.33 2.31 -0.92
N LEU A 48 -7.91 3.01 -1.97
CA LEU A 48 -6.50 3.40 -2.10
C LEU A 48 -6.18 4.66 -1.31
N GLY A 49 -7.20 5.46 -0.98
CA GLY A 49 -7.05 6.69 -0.21
C GLY A 49 -7.27 6.49 1.29
N GLY A 50 -8.53 6.62 1.73
CA GLY A 50 -8.90 6.60 3.14
C GLY A 50 -8.42 5.37 3.90
N PHE A 51 -8.51 4.19 3.30
CA PHE A 51 -8.05 2.96 3.94
C PHE A 51 -6.52 2.93 4.13
N PHE A 52 -5.73 3.37 3.13
CA PHE A 52 -4.27 3.49 3.27
C PHE A 52 -3.88 4.55 4.29
N VAL A 53 -4.59 5.69 4.33
CA VAL A 53 -4.37 6.71 5.38
C VAL A 53 -4.61 6.11 6.75
N ALA A 54 -5.70 5.39 6.96
CA ALA A 54 -6.01 4.76 8.24
C ALA A 54 -4.98 3.68 8.62
N LEU A 55 -4.59 2.83 7.66
CA LEU A 55 -3.61 1.77 7.86
C LEU A 55 -2.23 2.31 8.26
N GLY A 56 -1.80 3.43 7.69
CA GLY A 56 -0.54 4.07 8.10
C GLY A 56 -0.66 4.92 9.37
N ALA A 57 -1.82 5.52 9.65
CA ALA A 57 -2.02 6.35 10.84
C ALA A 57 -2.23 5.53 12.12
N ALA A 58 -2.96 4.41 12.05
CA ALA A 58 -3.29 3.60 13.22
C ALA A 58 -2.06 3.12 14.00
N PRO A 59 -0.97 2.63 13.37
CA PRO A 59 0.27 2.24 14.08
C PRO A 59 0.92 3.37 14.88
N LEU A 60 0.82 4.62 14.41
CA LEU A 60 1.37 5.79 15.10
C LEU A 60 0.67 6.06 16.43
N ALA A 61 -0.60 5.66 16.56
CA ALA A 61 -1.40 5.84 17.77
C ALA A 61 -1.46 4.58 18.65
N LEU A 62 -1.46 3.38 18.04
CA LEU A 62 -1.69 2.11 18.72
C LEU A 62 -0.42 1.32 19.05
N GLY A 63 0.73 1.71 18.48
CA GLY A 63 2.03 1.13 18.83
C GLY A 63 2.34 -0.19 18.13
N ALA A 64 3.18 -1.02 18.77
CA ALA A 64 3.91 -2.13 18.15
C ALA A 64 3.00 -3.17 17.46
N ASP A 65 1.90 -3.59 18.11
CA ASP A 65 1.01 -4.59 17.53
C ASP A 65 0.32 -4.09 16.25
N ALA A 66 0.04 -2.80 16.16
CA ALA A 66 -0.52 -2.19 14.97
C ALA A 66 0.51 -2.05 13.84
N TYR A 67 1.78 -1.77 14.14
CA TYR A 67 2.86 -1.86 13.15
C TYR A 67 2.98 -3.28 12.61
N ARG A 68 2.95 -4.28 13.49
CA ARG A 68 3.01 -5.68 13.11
C ARG A 68 1.83 -6.08 12.22
N MET A 69 0.62 -5.63 12.55
CA MET A 69 -0.57 -5.84 11.72
C MET A 69 -0.42 -5.21 10.34
N LEU A 70 0.08 -3.97 10.25
CA LEU A 70 0.37 -3.33 8.96
C LEU A 70 1.41 -4.11 8.15
N GLY A 71 2.46 -4.60 8.81
CA GLY A 71 3.48 -5.43 8.18
C GLY A 71 2.93 -6.75 7.64
N ILE A 72 2.08 -7.44 8.42
CA ILE A 72 1.38 -8.64 7.97
C ILE A 72 0.51 -8.34 6.75
N ALA A 73 -0.21 -7.21 6.74
CA ALA A 73 -1.00 -6.79 5.58
C ALA A 73 -0.13 -6.61 4.33
N TYR A 74 1.01 -5.93 4.43
CA TYR A 74 1.95 -5.78 3.31
C TYR A 74 2.50 -7.12 2.81
N LEU A 75 2.87 -8.05 3.70
CA LEU A 75 3.35 -9.38 3.32
C LEU A 75 2.26 -10.23 2.66
N ALA A 76 1.01 -10.12 3.12
CA ALA A 76 -0.12 -10.79 2.48
C ALA A 76 -0.34 -10.27 1.05
N VAL A 77 -0.28 -8.94 0.85
CA VAL A 77 -0.34 -8.35 -0.50
C VAL A 77 0.83 -8.83 -1.36
N ALA A 78 2.06 -8.82 -0.83
CA ALA A 78 3.24 -9.31 -1.54
C ALA A 78 3.08 -10.77 -2.00
N ALA A 79 2.57 -11.64 -1.12
CA ALA A 79 2.36 -13.05 -1.44
C ALA A 79 1.35 -13.24 -2.58
N VAL A 80 0.21 -12.55 -2.49
CA VAL A 80 -0.81 -12.59 -3.56
C VAL A 80 -0.24 -12.02 -4.86
N ARG A 81 0.42 -10.86 -4.81
CA ARG A 81 1.01 -10.22 -5.98
C ARG A 81 2.06 -11.10 -6.65
N ALA A 82 2.94 -11.74 -5.87
CA ALA A 82 3.95 -12.64 -6.39
C ALA A 82 3.31 -13.77 -7.22
N VAL A 83 2.25 -14.40 -6.71
CA VAL A 83 1.52 -15.44 -7.45
C VAL A 83 0.80 -14.85 -8.68
N SER A 84 0.09 -13.74 -8.53
CA SER A 84 -0.66 -13.07 -9.61
C SER A 84 0.23 -12.60 -10.76
N ILE A 85 1.47 -12.19 -10.51
CA ILE A 85 2.41 -11.82 -11.58
C ILE A 85 2.59 -12.96 -12.59
N PHE A 86 2.71 -14.20 -12.11
CA PHE A 86 2.89 -15.36 -12.97
C PHE A 86 1.57 -15.86 -13.55
N VAL A 87 0.52 -15.96 -12.72
CA VAL A 87 -0.79 -16.46 -13.13
C VAL A 87 -1.43 -15.56 -14.19
N ASP A 88 -1.41 -14.24 -13.95
CA ASP A 88 -2.06 -13.25 -14.81
C ASP A 88 -1.10 -12.69 -15.89
N ARG A 89 0.15 -13.20 -15.95
CA ARG A 89 1.21 -12.71 -16.84
C ARG A 89 1.42 -11.19 -16.75
N SER A 90 1.29 -10.63 -15.55
CA SER A 90 1.31 -9.19 -15.27
C SER A 90 2.69 -8.68 -14.85
N GLY A 91 3.77 -9.29 -15.36
CA GLY A 91 5.17 -9.00 -15.04
C GLY A 91 5.72 -7.68 -15.61
N VAL A 92 4.97 -6.59 -15.47
CA VAL A 92 5.40 -5.23 -15.84
C VAL A 92 6.27 -4.61 -14.73
N GLN A 93 7.10 -3.64 -15.10
CA GLN A 93 8.05 -3.01 -14.18
C GLN A 93 7.40 -2.46 -12.90
N SER A 94 6.25 -1.79 -13.00
CA SER A 94 5.55 -1.24 -11.82
C SER A 94 5.11 -2.33 -10.85
N ASN A 95 4.69 -3.49 -11.35
CA ASN A 95 4.22 -4.59 -10.52
C ASN A 95 5.36 -5.26 -9.73
N TRP A 96 6.53 -5.40 -10.35
CA TRP A 96 7.74 -5.86 -9.67
C TRP A 96 8.25 -4.86 -8.64
N ILE A 97 8.19 -3.55 -8.94
CA ILE A 97 8.52 -2.50 -7.97
C ILE A 97 7.57 -2.56 -6.77
N SER A 98 6.26 -2.70 -7.00
CA SER A 98 5.28 -2.87 -5.92
C SER A 98 5.61 -4.08 -5.05
N LEU A 99 5.90 -5.24 -5.64
CA LEU A 99 6.27 -6.44 -4.90
C LEU A 99 7.49 -6.22 -4.00
N ALA A 100 8.55 -5.61 -4.54
CA ALA A 100 9.75 -5.33 -3.76
C ALA A 100 9.47 -4.39 -2.57
N VAL A 101 8.68 -3.34 -2.80
CA VAL A 101 8.27 -2.40 -1.74
C VAL A 101 7.43 -3.12 -0.68
N GLU A 102 6.46 -3.95 -1.08
CA GLU A 102 5.58 -4.67 -0.16
C GLU A 102 6.37 -5.65 0.72
N VAL A 103 7.33 -6.39 0.16
CA VAL A 103 8.21 -7.28 0.94
C VAL A 103 9.08 -6.50 1.91
N LEU A 104 9.70 -5.40 1.46
CA LEU A 104 10.60 -4.59 2.29
C LEU A 104 9.84 -3.92 3.45
N LEU A 105 8.72 -3.27 3.16
CA LEU A 105 7.89 -2.64 4.19
C LEU A 105 7.31 -3.69 5.14
N GLY A 106 6.78 -4.79 4.59
CA GLY A 106 6.24 -5.89 5.37
C GLY A 106 7.26 -6.47 6.35
N ALA A 107 8.47 -6.77 5.89
CA ALA A 107 9.53 -7.29 6.74
C ALA A 107 9.92 -6.31 7.87
N VAL A 108 10.13 -5.03 7.55
CA VAL A 108 10.51 -4.02 8.54
C VAL A 108 9.41 -3.77 9.58
N LEU A 109 8.15 -3.80 9.17
CA LEU A 109 7.01 -3.52 10.03
C LEU A 109 6.66 -4.68 10.98
N VAL A 110 7.02 -5.92 10.63
CA VAL A 110 6.77 -7.10 11.47
C VAL A 110 7.81 -7.29 12.59
N LEU A 111 9.03 -6.78 12.37
CA LEU A 111 10.17 -6.86 13.30
C LEU A 111 10.02 -5.91 14.49
#